data_AF-A0A966QHM0-F1
#
_entry.id   AF-A0A966QHM0-F1
#
_cell.length_a   1.000
_cell.length_b   1.000
_cell.length_c   1.000
_cell.angle_alpha   90.00
_cell.angle_beta   90.00
_cell.angle_gamma   90.00
#
_symmetry.space_group_name_H-M   'P 1'
#
loop_
_entity.id
_entity.type
_entity.pdbx_description
1 polymer ?
#
loop_
_entity_poly.entity_id
_entity_poly.type
_entity_poly.pdbx_seq_one_letter_code
_entity_poly.pdbx_strand_id
1 'polypeptide(L)'
;AQNFCRQLAKELPAIAEPPVTDEQITQAVRRFERLNEIAPLEVESDWQALTTLMRAARDVDANDTQSVQDLVDLSYATEKSATAAAAWVLSTCGVDIATGLSVAP
;
A
#
# COMPACT_ATOMS: atom_id res chain seq x y z
N ALA A 1 12.08 -6.26 10.40
CA ALA A 1 12.26 -5.99 8.95
C ALA A 1 12.30 -7.24 8.05
N GLN A 2 13.14 -8.27 8.28
CA GLN A 2 13.32 -9.39 7.31
C GLN A 2 12.03 -10.11 6.88
N ASN A 3 11.10 -10.39 7.80
CA ASN A 3 9.84 -11.05 7.44
C ASN A 3 8.98 -10.18 6.53
N PHE A 4 8.87 -8.88 6.85
CA PHE A 4 8.18 -7.90 6.02
C PHE A 4 8.79 -7.83 4.62
N CYS A 5 10.10 -7.63 4.50
CA CYS A 5 10.76 -7.54 3.17
C CYS A 5 10.58 -8.83 2.35
N ARG A 6 10.64 -10.01 3.00
CA ARG A 6 10.40 -11.29 2.32
C ARG A 6 8.97 -11.42 1.81
N GLN A 7 7.98 -10.95 2.59
CA GLN A 7 6.60 -10.95 2.15
C GLN A 7 6.39 -9.94 1.03
N LEU A 8 6.95 -8.74 1.16
CA LEU A 8 6.84 -7.67 0.17
C LEU A 8 7.36 -8.15 -1.18
N ALA A 9 8.51 -8.82 -1.22
CA ALA A 9 9.08 -9.42 -2.43
C ALA A 9 8.12 -10.40 -3.16
N LYS A 10 7.25 -11.09 -2.42
CA LYS A 10 6.25 -12.00 -3.02
C LYS A 10 5.05 -11.25 -3.59
N GLU A 11 4.65 -10.15 -2.95
CA GLU A 11 3.46 -9.39 -3.31
C GLU A 11 3.73 -8.36 -4.42
N LEU A 12 4.98 -7.85 -4.50
CA LEU A 12 5.43 -6.78 -5.39
C LEU A 12 4.98 -6.89 -6.85
N PRO A 13 5.11 -8.05 -7.52
CA PRO A 13 4.66 -8.18 -8.91
C PRO A 13 3.18 -7.82 -9.09
N ALA A 14 2.35 -8.15 -8.10
CA ALA A 14 0.92 -7.88 -8.12
C ALA A 14 0.54 -6.53 -7.49
N ILE A 15 1.42 -5.91 -6.69
CA ILE A 15 1.21 -4.55 -6.17
C ILE A 15 1.44 -3.51 -7.28
N ALA A 16 2.37 -3.77 -8.20
CA ALA A 16 2.67 -2.88 -9.31
C ALA A 16 1.61 -2.90 -10.44
N GLU A 17 0.67 -3.84 -10.41
CA GLU A 17 -0.40 -3.96 -11.40
C GLU A 17 -1.66 -3.20 -10.94
N PRO A 18 -2.16 -2.21 -11.72
CA PRO A 18 -3.42 -1.56 -11.41
C PRO A 18 -4.59 -2.56 -11.45
N PRO A 19 -5.41 -2.67 -10.39
CA PRO A 19 -6.56 -3.56 -10.40
C PRO A 19 -7.64 -3.04 -11.37
N VAL A 20 -8.28 -3.93 -12.12
CA VAL A 20 -9.33 -3.58 -13.12
C VAL A 20 -10.69 -4.22 -12.81
N THR A 21 -10.78 -5.02 -11.75
CA THR A 21 -12.02 -5.69 -11.29
C THR A 21 -12.12 -5.63 -9.78
N ASP A 22 -13.35 -5.72 -9.24
CA ASP A 22 -13.60 -5.73 -7.79
C ASP A 22 -12.85 -6.84 -7.05
N GLU A 23 -12.69 -8.01 -7.68
CA GLU A 23 -11.88 -9.10 -7.13
C GLU A 23 -10.41 -8.69 -7.07
N GLN A 24 -9.86 -8.09 -8.12
CA GLN A 24 -8.47 -7.60 -8.09
C GLN A 24 -8.27 -6.49 -7.06
N ILE A 25 -9.25 -5.60 -6.86
CA ILE A 25 -9.21 -4.59 -5.80
C ILE A 25 -9.18 -5.27 -4.43
N THR A 26 -10.08 -6.22 -4.19
CA THR A 26 -10.12 -7.01 -2.94
C THR A 26 -8.79 -7.73 -2.70
N GLN A 27 -8.22 -8.30 -3.75
CA GLN A 27 -6.92 -8.95 -3.70
C GLN A 27 -5.82 -7.95 -3.34
N ALA A 28 -5.78 -6.77 -3.97
CA ALA A 28 -4.82 -5.72 -3.66
C ALA A 28 -4.89 -5.31 -2.19
N VAL A 29 -6.09 -5.05 -1.65
CA VAL A 29 -6.28 -4.75 -0.21
C VAL A 29 -5.68 -5.83 0.67
N ARG A 30 -5.97 -7.11 0.38
CA ARG A 30 -5.42 -8.24 1.16
C ARG A 30 -3.89 -8.29 1.15
N ARG A 31 -3.20 -7.77 0.13
CA ARG A 31 -1.72 -7.71 0.08
C ARG A 31 -1.20 -6.70 1.10
N PHE A 32 -1.80 -5.51 1.11
CA PHE A 32 -1.46 -4.47 2.08
C PHE A 32 -1.75 -4.92 3.52
N GLU A 33 -2.88 -5.61 3.75
CA GLU A 33 -3.23 -6.19 5.06
C GLU A 33 -2.20 -7.22 5.55
N ARG A 34 -1.81 -8.18 4.71
CA ARG A 34 -0.78 -9.17 5.07
C ARG A 34 0.56 -8.54 5.41
N LEU A 35 0.91 -7.45 4.73
CA LEU A 35 2.12 -6.70 5.01
C LEU A 35 1.99 -5.89 6.31
N ASN A 36 0.81 -5.34 6.58
CA ASN A 36 0.52 -4.61 7.80
C ASN A 36 0.62 -5.50 9.06
N GLU A 37 0.17 -6.74 8.99
CA GLU A 37 0.24 -7.71 10.10
C GLU A 37 1.66 -8.02 10.57
N ILE A 38 2.66 -7.81 9.71
CA ILE A 38 4.06 -8.10 9.98
C ILE A 38 4.96 -6.87 9.85
N ALA A 39 4.36 -5.68 9.76
CA ALA A 39 5.10 -4.44 9.63
C ALA A 39 5.93 -4.21 10.90
N PRO A 40 7.24 -3.94 10.79
CA PRO A 40 8.04 -3.60 11.94
C PRO A 40 7.69 -2.18 12.43
N LEU A 41 7.92 -1.90 13.72
CA LEU A 41 7.52 -0.65 14.39
C LEU A 41 7.97 0.61 13.64
N GLU A 42 9.12 0.56 12.96
CA GLU A 42 9.68 1.68 12.22
C GLU A 42 8.84 2.14 11.02
N VAL A 43 7.98 1.27 10.46
CA VAL A 43 7.14 1.58 9.29
C VAL A 43 5.65 1.27 9.53
N GLU A 44 5.31 0.67 10.68
CA GLU A 44 3.97 0.18 10.99
C GLU A 44 2.89 1.26 10.81
N SER A 45 3.09 2.46 11.38
CA SER A 45 2.10 3.54 11.27
C SER A 45 1.89 4.01 9.84
N ASP A 46 2.98 4.11 9.06
CA ASP A 46 2.92 4.56 7.68
C ASP A 46 2.27 3.52 6.78
N TRP A 47 2.56 2.25 7.05
CA TRP A 47 1.96 1.13 6.33
C TRP A 47 0.48 0.94 6.68
N GLN A 48 0.09 1.23 7.92
CA GLN A 48 -1.30 1.22 8.35
C GLN A 48 -2.11 2.32 7.65
N ALA A 49 -1.53 3.50 7.46
CA ALA A 49 -2.18 4.58 6.69
C ALA A 49 -2.45 4.15 5.24
N LEU A 50 -1.45 3.55 4.57
CA LEU A 50 -1.61 2.97 3.23
C LEU A 50 -2.70 1.89 3.19
N THR A 51 -2.71 0.97 4.16
CA THR A 51 -3.70 -0.11 4.24
C THR A 51 -5.12 0.45 4.46
N THR A 52 -5.25 1.52 5.24
CA THR A 52 -6.52 2.22 5.48
C THR A 52 -7.03 2.87 4.20
N LEU A 53 -6.15 3.56 3.46
CA LEU A 53 -6.48 4.13 2.15
C LEU A 53 -6.95 3.06 1.16
N MET A 54 -6.25 1.92 1.09
CA MET A 54 -6.63 0.82 0.19
C MET A 54 -8.01 0.25 0.53
N ARG A 55 -8.36 0.14 1.82
CA ARG A 55 -9.71 -0.27 2.25
C ARG A 55 -10.77 0.75 1.84
N ALA A 56 -10.51 2.03 2.06
CA ALA A 56 -11.43 3.09 1.64
C ALA A 56 -11.64 3.10 0.11
N ALA A 57 -10.57 2.88 -0.67
CA ALA A 57 -10.65 2.78 -2.12
C ALA A 57 -11.49 1.59 -2.59
N ARG A 58 -11.49 0.47 -1.86
CA ARG A 58 -12.36 -0.69 -2.14
C ARG A 58 -13.83 -0.39 -1.84
N ASP A 59 -14.10 0.36 -0.78
CA ASP A 59 -15.44 0.57 -0.25
C ASP A 59 -16.10 1.86 -0.80
N VAL A 60 -15.43 2.59 -1.70
CA VAL A 60 -15.93 3.84 -2.28
C VAL A 60 -17.18 3.61 -3.12
N ASP A 61 -18.20 4.44 -2.94
CA ASP A 61 -19.33 4.52 -3.86
C ASP A 61 -19.06 5.62 -4.89
N ALA A 62 -18.74 5.23 -6.11
CA ALA A 62 -18.44 6.16 -7.20
C ALA A 62 -19.65 7.02 -7.63
N ASN A 63 -20.87 6.69 -7.21
CA ASN A 63 -22.06 7.48 -7.50
C ASN A 63 -22.40 8.47 -6.37
N ASP A 64 -21.70 8.42 -5.24
CA ASP A 64 -21.83 9.35 -4.13
C ASP A 64 -20.65 10.31 -4.10
N THR A 65 -20.90 11.58 -4.45
CA THR A 65 -19.89 12.63 -4.45
C THR A 65 -19.20 12.78 -3.08
N GLN A 66 -19.92 12.58 -1.97
CA GLN A 66 -19.31 12.68 -0.65
C GLN A 66 -18.36 11.51 -0.40
N SER A 67 -18.77 10.28 -0.75
CA SER A 67 -17.90 9.10 -0.68
C SER A 67 -16.60 9.28 -1.48
N VAL A 68 -16.70 9.85 -2.68
CA VAL A 68 -15.53 10.18 -3.51
C VAL A 68 -14.65 11.25 -2.84
N GLN A 69 -15.24 12.31 -2.29
CA GLN A 69 -14.47 13.36 -1.62
C GLN A 69 -13.77 12.85 -0.35
N ASP A 70 -14.40 11.98 0.43
CA ASP A 70 -13.80 11.36 1.61
C ASP A 70 -12.56 10.52 1.23
N LEU A 71 -12.62 9.80 0.11
CA LEU A 71 -11.47 9.06 -0.42
C LEU A 71 -10.34 10.01 -0.87
N VAL A 72 -10.68 11.12 -1.52
CA VAL A 72 -9.71 12.15 -1.95
C VAL A 72 -9.00 12.76 -0.73
N ASP A 73 -9.76 13.15 0.30
CA ASP A 73 -9.21 13.74 1.52
C ASP A 73 -8.29 12.75 2.25
N LEU A 74 -8.70 11.49 2.33
CA LEU A 74 -7.86 10.43 2.89
C LEU A 74 -6.59 10.19 2.07
N SER A 75 -6.67 10.28 0.75
CA SER A 75 -5.51 10.16 -0.14
C SER A 75 -4.47 11.24 0.16
N TYR A 76 -4.90 12.50 0.29
CA TYR A 76 -4.03 13.60 0.69
C TYR A 76 -3.44 13.42 2.10
N ALA A 77 -4.26 12.99 3.06
CA ALA A 77 -3.79 12.73 4.42
C ALA A 77 -2.73 11.60 4.48
N THR A 78 -2.78 10.67 3.53
CA THR A 78 -1.88 9.51 3.46
C THR A 78 -0.55 9.80 2.75
N GLU A 79 -0.46 10.87 1.96
CA GLU A 79 0.70 11.17 1.09
C GLU A 79 2.05 11.17 1.83
N LYS A 80 2.09 11.76 3.02
CA LYS A 80 3.29 11.78 3.86
C LYS A 80 3.72 10.37 4.29
N SER A 81 2.77 9.55 4.71
CA SER A 81 3.03 8.17 5.12
C SER A 81 3.43 7.31 3.92
N ALA A 82 2.80 7.50 2.76
CA ALA A 82 3.18 6.81 1.53
C ALA A 82 4.65 7.08 1.16
N THR A 83 5.06 8.35 1.24
CA THR A 83 6.45 8.77 0.98
C THR A 83 7.43 8.17 1.99
N ALA A 84 7.10 8.20 3.28
CA ALA A 84 7.93 7.65 4.34
C ALA A 84 8.08 6.12 4.23
N ALA A 85 6.97 5.42 4.00
CA ALA A 85 6.97 3.98 3.78
C ALA A 85 7.79 3.60 2.55
N ALA A 86 7.64 4.30 1.43
CA ALA A 86 8.41 4.04 0.21
C ALA A 86 9.93 4.23 0.45
N ALA A 87 10.33 5.32 1.11
CA ALA A 87 11.74 5.56 1.45
C ALA A 87 12.31 4.49 2.41
N TRP A 88 11.52 4.08 3.40
CA TRP A 88 11.90 3.01 4.32
C TRP A 88 12.04 1.66 3.61
N VAL A 89 11.08 1.31 2.75
CA VAL A 89 11.09 0.07 1.94
C VAL A 89 12.29 0.06 1.01
N LEU A 90 12.59 1.18 0.37
CA LEU A 90 13.76 1.33 -0.49
C LEU A 90 15.07 1.09 0.26
N SER A 91 15.26 1.78 1.39
CA SER A 91 16.47 1.69 2.20
C SER A 91 16.63 0.36 2.95
N THR A 92 15.53 -0.29 3.33
CA THR A 92 15.54 -1.49 4.18
C THR A 92 15.38 -2.78 3.39
N CYS A 93 14.54 -2.76 2.35
CA CYS A 93 14.23 -3.94 1.53
C CYS A 93 14.88 -3.90 0.14
N GLY A 94 15.43 -2.76 -0.31
CA GLY A 94 16.10 -2.63 -1.61
C GLY A 94 15.15 -2.65 -2.82
N VAL A 95 13.89 -2.27 -2.60
CA VAL A 95 12.86 -2.27 -3.65
C VAL A 95 12.16 -0.92 -3.72
N ASP A 96 11.87 -0.46 -4.93
CA ASP A 96 10.94 0.62 -5.18
C ASP A 96 9.52 0.08 -5.32
N ILE A 97 8.67 0.38 -4.35
CA ILE A 97 7.27 -0.06 -4.34
C ILE A 97 6.39 0.70 -5.34
N ALA A 98 6.78 1.91 -5.74
CA ALA A 98 5.99 2.70 -6.69
C ALA A 98 6.08 2.13 -8.11
N THR A 99 7.21 1.52 -8.45
CA THR A 99 7.47 0.94 -9.77
C THR A 99 7.49 -0.58 -9.77
N GLY A 100 7.56 -1.21 -8.60
CA GLY A 100 7.76 -2.65 -8.46
C GLY A 100 9.18 -3.12 -8.77
N LEU A 101 10.11 -2.20 -9.06
CA LEU A 101 11.47 -2.52 -9.48
C LEU A 101 12.38 -2.75 -8.28
N SER A 102 13.12 -3.86 -8.30
CA SER A 102 14.27 -4.02 -7.39
C SER A 102 15.39 -3.09 -7.84
N VAL A 103 15.93 -2.30 -6.92
CA VAL A 103 17.04 -1.38 -7.18
C VAL A 103 18.32 -1.78 -6.42
N ALA A 104 18.32 -2.97 -5.82
CA ALA A 104 19.53 -3.53 -5.24
C ALA A 104 20.59 -3.72 -6.36
N PRO A 105 21.87 -3.39 -6.10
CA PRO A 105 22.95 -3.62 -7.04
C PRO A 105 23.22 -5.10 -7.31
#